data_AF-A0A2G9YD63-F1
#
_entry.id   AF-A0A2G9YD63-F1
#
_cell.length_a   1.000
_cell.length_b   1.000
_cell.length_c   1.000
_cell.angle_alpha   90.00
_cell.angle_beta   90.00
_cell.angle_gamma   90.00
#
_symmetry.space_group_name_H-M   'P 1'
#
loop_
_entity.id
_entity.type
_entity.pdbx_description
1 polymer ?
#
loop_
_entity_poly.entity_id
_entity_poly.type
_entity_poly.pdbx_seq_one_letter_code
_entity_poly.pdbx_strand_id
1 'polypeptide(L)'
;MNPYEIVNNLIKPLPAKTREILRRRFGLNRKKPQTLQEIGTSYDLTRERIRQIEANALAAIKNRDIYKPILLNLEKIFIKHKKLALAEKLSQEFAGFQAPYFFILHLDDGFLKFCNNQAFKYHWASDKNIAGQAQKGILDLTKYLTNKKEPISKQEVSDYIDLDYLEISKLIGKNIFEQFGLIDWSEISPTGIKDKAYLILKKVQKPLHFKEITDLINQANFSDGRRAYSPTVHNELIRDPRFVREGLGIYGLSNNLGNY
;
A
#
# COMPACT_ATOMS: atom_id res chain seq x y z
N MET A 1 -19.86 2.58 22.76
CA MET A 1 -18.80 2.35 23.78
C MET A 1 -17.52 3.01 23.28
N ASN A 2 -16.79 3.74 24.13
CA ASN A 2 -15.62 4.55 23.72
C ASN A 2 -14.32 3.73 23.85
N PRO A 3 -13.60 3.41 22.75
CA PRO A 3 -12.37 2.63 22.80
C PRO A 3 -11.26 3.23 23.69
N TYR A 4 -11.20 4.56 23.82
CA TYR A 4 -10.23 5.20 24.72
C TYR A 4 -10.50 4.89 26.19
N GLU A 5 -11.76 4.79 26.61
CA GLU A 5 -12.10 4.46 28.00
C GLU A 5 -11.71 3.03 28.35
N ILE A 6 -11.99 2.09 27.45
CA ILE A 6 -11.59 0.68 27.59
C ILE A 6 -10.08 0.57 27.77
N VAL A 7 -9.30 1.17 26.86
CA VAL A 7 -7.84 1.10 26.92
C VAL A 7 -7.29 1.84 28.15
N ASN A 8 -7.87 2.97 28.56
CA ASN A 8 -7.43 3.67 29.77
C ASN A 8 -7.73 2.86 31.05
N ASN A 9 -8.84 2.13 31.11
CA ASN A 9 -9.14 1.22 32.21
C ASN A 9 -8.18 0.03 32.23
N LEU A 10 -7.84 -0.51 31.05
CA LEU A 10 -6.90 -1.61 30.88
C LEU A 10 -5.50 -1.29 31.42
N ILE A 11 -4.99 -0.07 31.17
CA ILE A 11 -3.67 0.37 31.65
C ILE A 11 -3.69 0.95 33.08
N LYS A 12 -4.87 1.07 33.70
CA LYS A 12 -5.04 1.66 35.05
C LYS A 12 -4.29 0.89 36.15
N PRO A 13 -4.18 -0.45 36.14
CA PRO A 13 -3.41 -1.19 37.16
C PRO A 13 -1.90 -0.97 37.08
N LEU A 14 -1.38 -0.48 35.95
CA LEU A 14 0.06 -0.28 35.77
C LEU A 14 0.58 0.89 36.63
N PRO A 15 1.87 0.84 37.07
CA PRO A 15 2.54 1.96 37.72
C PRO A 15 2.42 3.25 36.89
N ALA A 16 2.29 4.40 37.56
CA ALA A 16 2.04 5.68 36.90
C ALA A 16 3.04 5.99 35.77
N LYS A 17 4.33 5.76 36.01
CA LYS A 17 5.40 5.95 35.01
C LYS A 17 5.21 5.06 33.78
N THR A 18 4.92 3.77 33.99
CA THR A 18 4.72 2.80 32.91
C THR A 18 3.46 3.12 32.09
N ARG A 19 2.38 3.51 32.77
CA ARG A 19 1.15 3.96 32.12
C ARG A 19 1.39 5.17 31.23
N GLU A 20 2.17 6.14 31.70
CA GLU A 20 2.50 7.33 30.91
C GLU A 20 3.39 7.00 29.71
N ILE A 21 4.37 6.10 29.88
CA ILE A 21 5.18 5.58 28.77
C ILE A 21 4.28 4.96 27.69
N LEU A 22 3.32 4.10 28.05
CA LEU A 22 2.38 3.51 27.08
C LEU A 22 1.49 4.58 26.42
N ARG A 23 0.99 5.55 27.19
CA ARG A 23 0.17 6.65 26.65
C ARG A 23 0.91 7.44 25.58
N ARG A 24 2.17 7.80 25.85
CA ARG A 24 3.04 8.51 24.91
C ARG A 24 3.40 7.64 23.71
N ARG A 25 3.75 6.37 23.95
CA ARG A 25 4.17 5.43 22.90
C ARG A 25 3.09 5.17 21.86
N PHE A 26 1.85 5.02 22.30
CA PHE A 26 0.72 4.64 21.43
C PHE A 26 -0.24 5.80 21.15
N GLY A 27 0.00 7.00 21.69
CA GLY A 27 -0.88 8.17 21.49
C GLY A 27 -2.23 8.05 22.22
N LEU A 28 -2.31 7.29 23.32
CA LEU A 28 -3.57 7.00 24.02
C LEU A 28 -4.17 8.22 24.74
N ASN A 29 -3.41 9.31 24.85
CA ASN A 29 -3.84 10.61 25.35
C ASN A 29 -4.26 11.57 24.20
N ARG A 30 -4.64 11.02 23.03
CA ARG A 30 -5.03 11.77 21.82
C ARG A 30 -3.92 12.67 21.25
N LYS A 31 -2.67 12.36 21.57
CA LYS A 31 -1.48 13.00 20.96
C LYS A 31 -0.85 12.05 19.94
N LYS A 32 0.06 12.58 19.14
CA LYS A 32 0.84 11.77 18.20
C LYS A 32 1.67 10.72 18.98
N PRO A 33 1.71 9.45 18.54
CA PRO A 33 2.59 8.43 19.09
C PRO A 33 4.05 8.89 19.07
N GLN A 34 4.80 8.56 20.11
CA GLN A 34 6.23 8.87 20.22
C GLN A 34 7.12 7.63 20.01
N THR A 35 8.34 7.86 19.53
CA THR A 35 9.32 6.78 19.38
C THR A 35 9.89 6.35 20.73
N LEU A 36 10.39 5.11 20.81
CA LEU A 36 11.11 4.62 21.99
C LEU A 36 12.29 5.54 22.37
N GLN A 37 12.94 6.12 21.36
CA GLN A 37 14.07 7.04 21.53
C GLN A 37 13.61 8.37 22.15
N GLU A 38 12.54 8.99 21.61
CA GLU A 38 11.98 10.24 22.13
C GLU A 38 11.54 10.12 23.59
N ILE A 39 10.89 8.99 23.93
CA ILE A 39 10.48 8.69 25.30
C ILE A 39 11.71 8.46 26.17
N GLY A 40 12.70 7.70 25.68
CA GLY A 40 13.95 7.43 26.38
C GLY A 40 14.67 8.72 26.79
N THR A 41 14.87 9.63 25.84
CA THR A 41 15.45 10.96 26.09
C THR A 41 14.69 11.74 27.17
N SER A 42 13.36 11.66 27.21
CA SER A 42 12.54 12.37 28.21
C SER A 42 12.64 11.80 29.63
N TYR A 43 13.05 10.53 29.77
CA TYR A 43 13.13 9.84 31.05
C TYR A 43 14.58 9.55 31.48
N ASP A 44 15.57 10.04 30.72
CA ASP A 44 16.98 9.70 30.86
C ASP A 44 17.22 8.18 30.86
N LEU A 45 16.58 7.49 29.91
CA LEU A 45 16.66 6.05 29.73
C LEU A 45 17.07 5.72 28.30
N THR A 46 17.80 4.61 28.14
CA THR A 46 18.10 4.09 26.80
C THR A 46 16.83 3.63 26.10
N ARG A 47 16.86 3.66 24.75
CA ARG A 47 15.79 3.09 23.92
C ARG A 47 15.43 1.66 24.31
N GLU A 48 16.44 0.85 24.59
CA GLU A 48 16.27 -0.55 24.98
C GLU A 48 15.58 -0.67 26.34
N ARG A 49 15.90 0.21 27.30
CA ARG A 49 15.21 0.23 28.59
C ARG A 49 13.74 0.58 28.46
N ILE A 50 13.38 1.53 27.58
CA ILE A 50 11.95 1.82 27.29
C ILE A 50 11.28 0.62 26.63
N ARG A 51 11.95 -0.07 25.69
CA ARG A 51 11.43 -1.28 25.03
C ARG A 51 11.11 -2.38 26.05
N GLN A 52 11.98 -2.59 27.03
CA GLN A 52 11.77 -3.57 28.11
C GLN A 52 10.56 -3.19 28.99
N ILE A 53 10.44 -1.91 29.36
CA ILE A 53 9.28 -1.41 30.13
C ILE A 53 7.99 -1.62 29.35
N GLU A 54 7.97 -1.30 28.04
CA GLU A 54 6.82 -1.52 27.16
C GLU A 54 6.44 -3.01 27.12
N ALA A 55 7.38 -3.90 26.85
CA ALA A 55 7.13 -5.33 26.76
C ALA A 55 6.55 -5.92 28.07
N ASN A 56 7.16 -5.58 29.21
CA ASN A 56 6.69 -6.03 30.53
C ASN A 56 5.29 -5.48 30.84
N ALA A 57 5.01 -4.24 30.47
CA ALA A 57 3.71 -3.61 30.69
C ALA A 57 2.61 -4.28 29.85
N LEU A 58 2.87 -4.53 28.57
CA LEU A 58 1.94 -5.20 27.66
C LEU A 58 1.64 -6.63 28.15
N ALA A 59 2.65 -7.37 28.59
CA ALA A 59 2.46 -8.70 29.15
C ALA A 59 1.57 -8.69 30.41
N ALA A 60 1.72 -7.69 31.27
CA ALA A 60 0.98 -7.58 32.54
C ALA A 60 -0.52 -7.24 32.37
N ILE A 61 -0.92 -6.59 31.28
CA ILE A 61 -2.31 -6.12 31.07
C ILE A 61 -3.08 -6.97 30.07
N LYS A 62 -2.53 -8.11 29.63
CA LYS A 62 -3.13 -8.92 28.58
C LYS A 62 -4.33 -9.72 29.10
N ASN A 63 -5.48 -9.04 29.20
CA ASN A 63 -6.76 -9.63 29.61
C ASN A 63 -7.84 -9.34 28.56
N ARG A 64 -8.14 -10.34 27.72
CA ARG A 64 -9.09 -10.24 26.61
C ARG A 64 -10.50 -9.83 27.02
N ASP A 65 -10.94 -10.15 28.24
CA ASP A 65 -12.30 -9.82 28.69
C ASP A 65 -12.52 -8.31 28.78
N ILE A 66 -11.49 -7.56 29.18
CA ILE A 66 -11.55 -6.10 29.33
C ILE A 66 -11.75 -5.41 27.98
N TYR A 67 -11.07 -5.88 26.93
CA TYR A 67 -11.08 -5.26 25.59
C TYR A 67 -11.85 -6.08 24.53
N LYS A 68 -12.65 -7.05 24.96
CA LYS A 68 -13.52 -7.87 24.10
C LYS A 68 -14.38 -7.06 23.11
N PRO A 69 -14.99 -5.92 23.48
CA PRO A 69 -15.75 -5.11 22.53
C PRO A 69 -14.90 -4.58 21.36
N ILE A 70 -13.62 -4.27 21.62
CA ILE A 70 -12.68 -3.84 20.57
C ILE A 70 -12.30 -5.05 19.69
N LEU A 71 -12.04 -6.21 20.29
CA LEU A 71 -11.75 -7.45 19.55
C LEU A 71 -12.86 -7.82 18.58
N LEU A 72 -14.11 -7.83 19.03
CA LEU A 72 -15.26 -8.16 18.18
C LEU A 72 -15.37 -7.19 16.98
N ASN A 73 -15.02 -5.91 17.16
CA ASN A 73 -15.02 -4.98 16.04
C ASN A 73 -13.82 -5.22 15.10
N LEU A 74 -12.64 -5.48 15.65
CA LEU A 74 -11.47 -5.85 14.86
C LEU A 74 -11.73 -7.10 14.02
N GLU A 75 -12.31 -8.15 14.61
CA GLU A 75 -12.68 -9.38 13.89
C GLU A 75 -13.61 -9.09 12.71
N LYS A 76 -14.64 -8.26 12.91
CA LYS A 76 -15.53 -7.83 11.81
C LYS A 76 -14.79 -7.08 10.71
N ILE A 77 -13.91 -6.15 11.07
CA ILE A 77 -13.10 -5.40 10.11
C ILE A 77 -12.18 -6.35 9.34
N PHE A 78 -11.47 -7.26 10.02
CA PHE A 78 -10.60 -8.21 9.35
C PHE A 78 -11.38 -9.17 8.46
N ILE A 79 -12.56 -9.66 8.86
CA ILE A 79 -13.42 -10.47 7.99
C ILE A 79 -13.78 -9.71 6.71
N LYS A 80 -14.15 -8.43 6.82
CA LYS A 80 -14.44 -7.55 5.65
C LYS A 80 -13.24 -7.43 4.70
N HIS A 81 -12.02 -7.42 5.24
CA HIS A 81 -10.77 -7.35 4.47
C HIS A 81 -10.11 -8.74 4.28
N LYS A 82 -10.88 -9.83 4.23
CA LYS A 82 -10.34 -11.20 4.00
C LYS A 82 -9.16 -11.57 4.92
N LYS A 83 -9.23 -11.15 6.18
CA LYS A 83 -8.26 -11.37 7.25
C LYS A 83 -6.88 -10.72 7.05
N LEU A 84 -6.72 -9.82 6.08
CA LEU A 84 -5.45 -9.13 5.82
C LEU A 84 -5.72 -7.71 5.31
N ALA A 85 -5.07 -6.70 5.91
CA ALA A 85 -5.31 -5.31 5.53
C ALA A 85 -4.07 -4.43 5.71
N LEU A 86 -3.92 -3.45 4.82
CA LEU A 86 -2.96 -2.35 4.98
C LEU A 86 -3.23 -1.56 6.26
N ALA A 87 -2.18 -1.12 6.94
CA ALA A 87 -2.31 -0.28 8.13
C ALA A 87 -3.01 1.06 7.82
N GLU A 88 -2.81 1.62 6.64
CA GLU A 88 -3.50 2.85 6.21
C GLU A 88 -5.01 2.64 6.04
N LYS A 89 -5.42 1.50 5.46
CA LYS A 89 -6.84 1.13 5.36
C LYS A 89 -7.47 0.92 6.73
N LEU A 90 -6.79 0.19 7.61
CA LEU A 90 -7.24 0.02 9.00
C LEU A 90 -7.37 1.36 9.72
N SER A 91 -6.43 2.28 9.52
CA SER A 91 -6.47 3.63 10.08
C SER A 91 -7.71 4.42 9.63
N GLN A 92 -8.18 4.21 8.40
CA GLN A 92 -9.42 4.80 7.89
C GLN A 92 -10.65 4.16 8.55
N GLU A 93 -10.68 2.84 8.69
CA GLU A 93 -11.77 2.10 9.36
C GLU A 93 -11.94 2.48 10.84
N PHE A 94 -10.85 2.88 11.53
CA PHE A 94 -10.89 3.23 12.94
C PHE A 94 -11.46 4.63 13.25
N ALA A 95 -11.74 5.45 12.22
CA ALA A 95 -12.55 6.69 12.31
C ALA A 95 -12.35 7.57 13.57
N GLY A 96 -11.10 7.95 13.88
CA GLY A 96 -10.77 8.82 15.03
C GLY A 96 -10.38 8.07 16.31
N PHE A 97 -10.49 6.74 16.32
CA PHE A 97 -10.06 5.85 17.38
C PHE A 97 -8.80 5.05 17.00
N GLN A 98 -7.95 5.58 16.12
CA GLN A 98 -6.78 4.86 15.62
C GLN A 98 -5.87 4.36 16.75
N ALA A 99 -5.54 5.22 17.71
CA ALA A 99 -4.65 4.88 18.82
C ALA A 99 -5.12 3.66 19.64
N PRO A 100 -6.35 3.63 20.19
CA PRO A 100 -6.80 2.46 20.96
C PRO A 100 -6.93 1.19 20.11
N TYR A 101 -7.38 1.27 18.85
CA TYR A 101 -7.44 0.09 17.98
C TYR A 101 -6.06 -0.47 17.66
N PHE A 102 -5.11 0.38 17.26
CA PHE A 102 -3.73 -0.07 17.03
C PHE A 102 -3.08 -0.57 18.31
N PHE A 103 -3.37 0.01 19.48
CA PHE A 103 -2.87 -0.51 20.75
C PHE A 103 -3.34 -1.95 21.00
N ILE A 104 -4.62 -2.25 20.80
CA ILE A 104 -5.14 -3.61 20.94
C ILE A 104 -4.54 -4.56 19.90
N LEU A 105 -4.33 -4.11 18.65
CA LEU A 105 -3.61 -4.90 17.64
C LEU A 105 -2.18 -5.26 18.09
N HIS A 106 -1.49 -4.37 18.80
CA HIS A 106 -0.14 -4.67 19.32
C HIS A 106 -0.16 -5.54 20.58
N LEU A 107 -1.25 -5.49 21.36
CA LEU A 107 -1.37 -6.22 22.63
C LEU A 107 -1.81 -7.68 22.44
N ASP A 108 -2.67 -7.92 21.45
CA ASP A 108 -3.34 -9.20 21.25
C ASP A 108 -2.60 -10.09 20.23
N ASP A 109 -2.31 -11.35 20.59
CA ASP A 109 -1.56 -12.28 19.73
C ASP A 109 -2.36 -12.80 18.52
N GLY A 110 -3.67 -12.57 18.49
CA GLY A 110 -4.52 -12.95 17.36
C GLY A 110 -4.27 -12.10 16.12
N PHE A 111 -3.53 -11.00 16.23
CA PHE A 111 -3.20 -10.12 15.12
C PHE A 111 -1.70 -10.04 14.91
N LEU A 112 -1.30 -10.24 13.65
CA LEU A 112 0.08 -10.32 13.23
C LEU A 112 0.47 -9.03 12.53
N LYS A 113 1.59 -8.45 12.96
CA LYS A 113 2.14 -7.22 12.42
C LYS A 113 3.23 -7.52 11.39
N PHE A 114 3.13 -6.92 10.21
CA PHE A 114 4.15 -7.04 9.16
C PHE A 114 4.67 -5.66 8.79
N CYS A 115 5.86 -5.32 9.28
CA CYS A 115 6.50 -4.04 9.04
C CYS A 115 6.80 -3.82 7.55
N ASN A 116 6.76 -2.54 7.15
CA ASN A 116 7.15 -2.09 5.82
C ASN A 116 8.56 -2.58 5.46
N ASN A 117 8.74 -3.17 4.28
CA ASN A 117 10.04 -3.59 3.76
C ASN A 117 10.15 -3.34 2.25
N GLN A 118 11.13 -3.93 1.56
CA GLN A 118 11.33 -3.73 0.12
C GLN A 118 10.16 -4.28 -0.73
N ALA A 119 9.62 -5.45 -0.36
CA ALA A 119 8.58 -6.12 -1.12
C ALA A 119 7.15 -5.75 -0.69
N PHE A 120 6.96 -5.46 0.59
CA PHE A 120 5.64 -5.33 1.21
C PHE A 120 5.45 -3.99 1.94
N LYS A 121 4.25 -3.43 1.79
CA LYS A 121 3.76 -2.28 2.57
C LYS A 121 3.45 -2.70 4.01
N TYR A 122 3.34 -1.75 4.92
CA TYR A 122 2.95 -2.02 6.31
C TYR A 122 1.51 -2.55 6.37
N HIS A 123 1.36 -3.79 6.83
CA HIS A 123 0.07 -4.48 6.90
C HIS A 123 -0.08 -5.31 8.17
N TRP A 124 -1.31 -5.73 8.42
CA TRP A 124 -1.70 -6.60 9.50
C TRP A 124 -2.50 -7.78 8.96
N ALA A 125 -2.47 -8.89 9.68
CA ALA A 125 -3.34 -10.04 9.40
C ALA A 125 -3.90 -10.62 10.69
N SER A 126 -5.11 -11.17 10.64
CA SER A 126 -5.68 -11.94 11.74
C SER A 126 -5.48 -13.46 11.57
N ASP A 127 -4.75 -13.87 10.53
CA ASP A 127 -4.50 -15.27 10.19
C ASP A 127 -3.11 -15.42 9.57
N LYS A 128 -2.26 -16.23 10.22
CA LYS A 128 -0.87 -16.45 9.81
C LYS A 128 -0.77 -17.13 8.45
N ASN A 129 -1.65 -18.07 8.17
CA ASN A 129 -1.60 -18.86 6.94
C ASN A 129 -1.97 -17.98 5.75
N ILE A 130 -3.00 -17.14 5.91
CA ILE A 130 -3.40 -16.18 4.86
C ILE A 130 -2.27 -15.18 4.58
N ALA A 131 -1.65 -14.61 5.62
CA ALA A 131 -0.51 -13.70 5.41
C ALA A 131 0.66 -14.38 4.69
N GLY A 132 0.99 -15.61 5.08
CA GLY A 132 2.04 -16.40 4.43
C GLY A 132 1.72 -16.73 2.97
N GLN A 133 0.49 -17.14 2.68
CA GLN A 133 0.02 -17.42 1.32
C GLN A 133 0.04 -16.17 0.45
N ALA A 134 -0.43 -15.03 0.97
CA ALA A 134 -0.41 -13.76 0.25
C ALA A 134 1.02 -13.31 -0.09
N GLN A 135 1.92 -13.31 0.89
CA GLN A 135 3.31 -12.92 0.67
C GLN A 135 4.01 -13.87 -0.31
N LYS A 136 3.81 -15.18 -0.17
CA LYS A 136 4.37 -16.17 -1.08
C LYS A 136 3.83 -15.99 -2.51
N GLY A 137 2.51 -15.85 -2.66
CA GLY A 137 1.85 -15.62 -3.95
C GLY A 137 2.38 -14.39 -4.67
N ILE A 138 2.59 -13.26 -3.96
CA ILE A 138 3.21 -12.06 -4.54
C ILE A 138 4.63 -12.33 -5.02
N LEU A 139 5.45 -13.04 -4.22
CA LEU A 139 6.84 -13.33 -4.59
C LEU A 139 6.93 -14.29 -5.78
N ASP A 140 6.07 -15.32 -5.82
CA ASP A 140 6.04 -16.28 -6.91
C ASP A 140 5.51 -15.64 -8.20
N LEU A 141 4.48 -14.79 -8.11
CA LEU A 141 4.01 -13.96 -9.22
C LEU A 141 5.09 -12.99 -9.72
N THR A 142 5.85 -12.38 -8.81
CA THR A 142 6.98 -11.50 -9.17
C THR A 142 8.01 -12.28 -9.98
N LYS A 143 8.39 -13.50 -9.55
CA LYS A 143 9.32 -14.36 -10.31
C LYS A 143 8.77 -14.72 -11.69
N TYR A 144 7.49 -15.06 -11.77
CA TYR A 144 6.83 -15.37 -13.04
C TYR A 144 6.89 -14.18 -14.00
N LEU A 145 6.53 -12.99 -13.54
CA LEU A 145 6.58 -11.76 -14.31
C LEU A 145 8.01 -11.42 -14.78
N THR A 146 9.02 -11.59 -13.92
CA THR A 146 10.43 -11.40 -14.28
C THR A 146 10.85 -12.29 -15.46
N ASN A 147 10.35 -13.52 -15.51
CA ASN A 147 10.65 -14.46 -16.59
C ASN A 147 9.83 -14.16 -17.86
N LYS A 148 8.54 -13.86 -17.70
CA LYS A 148 7.60 -13.61 -18.80
C LYS A 148 7.89 -12.29 -19.53
N LYS A 149 8.31 -11.25 -18.80
CA LYS A 149 8.65 -9.90 -19.29
C LYS A 149 7.52 -9.16 -20.02
N GLU A 150 6.28 -9.52 -19.74
CA GLU A 150 5.08 -8.86 -20.26
C GLU A 150 4.00 -8.76 -19.19
N PRO A 151 3.16 -7.70 -19.22
CA PRO A 151 2.00 -7.60 -18.34
C PRO A 151 1.00 -8.73 -18.58
N ILE A 152 0.32 -9.16 -17.52
CA ILE A 152 -0.65 -10.25 -17.56
C ILE A 152 -2.04 -9.80 -17.14
N SER A 153 -3.04 -10.59 -17.53
CA SER A 153 -4.45 -10.32 -17.20
C SER A 153 -4.79 -10.60 -15.73
N LYS A 154 -5.95 -10.09 -15.30
CA LYS A 154 -6.52 -10.36 -13.97
C LYS A 154 -6.72 -11.86 -13.71
N GLN A 155 -7.12 -12.62 -14.73
CA GLN A 155 -7.34 -14.06 -14.67
C GLN A 155 -6.02 -14.78 -14.37
N GLU A 156 -4.96 -14.47 -15.11
CA GLU A 156 -3.64 -15.09 -14.91
C GLU A 156 -3.06 -14.77 -13.53
N VAL A 157 -3.29 -13.56 -13.00
CA VAL A 157 -2.86 -13.23 -11.62
C VAL A 157 -3.59 -14.09 -10.60
N SER A 158 -4.88 -14.36 -10.82
CA SER A 158 -5.72 -15.11 -9.89
C SER A 158 -5.26 -16.56 -9.72
N ASP A 159 -4.48 -17.10 -10.67
CA ASP A 159 -3.85 -18.41 -10.57
C ASP A 159 -2.73 -18.45 -9.49
N TYR A 160 -2.19 -17.29 -9.10
CA TYR A 160 -1.11 -17.16 -8.11
C TYR A 160 -1.60 -16.63 -6.76
N ILE A 161 -2.54 -15.68 -6.79
CA ILE A 161 -2.97 -14.97 -5.58
C ILE A 161 -4.36 -14.35 -5.74
N ASP A 162 -5.12 -14.32 -4.63
CA ASP A 162 -6.30 -13.48 -4.53
C ASP A 162 -5.91 -11.99 -4.69
N LEU A 163 -6.55 -11.33 -5.65
CA LEU A 163 -6.25 -9.94 -6.04
C LEU A 163 -6.37 -8.95 -4.88
N ASP A 164 -7.23 -9.23 -3.90
CA ASP A 164 -7.39 -8.37 -2.72
C ASP A 164 -6.09 -8.26 -1.91
N TYR A 165 -5.23 -9.28 -1.99
CA TYR A 165 -3.95 -9.27 -1.29
C TYR A 165 -2.85 -8.54 -2.05
N LEU A 166 -3.01 -8.25 -3.35
CA LEU A 166 -1.99 -7.53 -4.12
C LEU A 166 -1.67 -6.14 -3.55
N GLU A 167 -2.61 -5.54 -2.84
CA GLU A 167 -2.44 -4.19 -2.31
C GLU A 167 -1.24 -4.03 -1.36
N ILE A 168 -0.85 -5.13 -0.69
CA ILE A 168 0.31 -5.14 0.21
C ILE A 168 1.62 -5.17 -0.57
N SER A 169 1.60 -5.50 -1.87
CA SER A 169 2.78 -5.51 -2.72
C SER A 169 3.28 -4.10 -3.00
N LYS A 170 4.61 -3.98 -3.05
CA LYS A 170 5.33 -2.85 -3.64
C LYS A 170 5.96 -3.18 -4.98
N LEU A 171 5.95 -4.45 -5.37
CA LEU A 171 6.65 -4.95 -6.54
C LEU A 171 5.73 -5.01 -7.76
N ILE A 172 4.42 -5.19 -7.54
CA ILE A 172 3.45 -5.41 -8.59
C ILE A 172 2.52 -4.20 -8.66
N GLY A 173 2.37 -3.67 -9.87
CA GLY A 173 1.45 -2.59 -10.20
C GLY A 173 0.43 -3.03 -11.23
N LYS A 174 -0.43 -2.09 -11.59
CA LYS A 174 -1.50 -2.27 -12.58
C LYS A 174 -1.52 -1.07 -13.52
N ASN A 175 -1.68 -1.33 -14.82
CA ASN A 175 -1.70 -0.29 -15.83
C ASN A 175 -3.13 0.14 -16.23
N ILE A 176 -3.23 1.07 -17.19
CA ILE A 176 -4.51 1.60 -17.73
C ILE A 176 -5.35 0.59 -18.52
N PHE A 177 -4.81 -0.63 -18.72
CA PHE A 177 -5.46 -1.76 -19.40
C PHE A 177 -5.98 -2.81 -18.42
N GLU A 178 -5.92 -2.54 -17.13
CA GLU A 178 -6.24 -3.51 -16.09
C GLU A 178 -5.32 -4.75 -16.07
N GLN A 179 -4.13 -4.62 -16.68
CA GLN A 179 -3.09 -5.65 -16.66
C GLN A 179 -2.10 -5.39 -15.53
N PHE A 180 -1.47 -6.46 -15.06
CA PHE A 180 -0.57 -6.46 -13.92
C PHE A 180 0.86 -6.78 -14.36
N GLY A 181 1.83 -6.13 -13.74
CA GLY A 181 3.24 -6.36 -14.03
C GLY A 181 4.14 -5.75 -12.96
N LEU A 182 5.44 -5.83 -13.16
CA LEU A 182 6.39 -5.25 -12.22
C LEU A 182 6.33 -3.73 -12.25
N ILE A 183 6.46 -3.10 -11.08
CA ILE A 183 6.26 -1.65 -10.93
C ILE A 183 7.31 -0.80 -11.64
N ASP A 184 8.48 -1.38 -11.94
CA ASP A 184 9.58 -0.75 -12.67
C ASP A 184 9.40 -0.80 -14.20
N TRP A 185 8.44 -1.57 -14.70
CA TRP A 185 8.12 -1.61 -16.11
C TRP A 185 7.43 -0.32 -16.56
N SER A 186 7.89 0.24 -17.68
CA SER A 186 7.30 1.45 -18.28
C SER A 186 5.83 1.26 -18.68
N GLU A 187 5.41 0.02 -18.96
CA GLU A 187 4.01 -0.30 -19.23
C GLU A 187 3.11 -0.30 -17.99
N ILE A 188 3.70 -0.41 -16.80
CA ILE A 188 2.99 -0.44 -15.52
C ILE A 188 3.04 0.93 -14.84
N SER A 189 4.24 1.51 -14.73
CA SER A 189 4.47 2.83 -14.15
C SER A 189 5.19 3.75 -15.15
N PRO A 190 4.48 4.31 -16.14
CA PRO A 190 5.09 5.19 -17.13
C PRO A 190 5.59 6.49 -16.48
N THR A 191 6.91 6.69 -16.47
CA THR A 191 7.54 7.86 -15.82
C THR A 191 7.66 9.07 -16.74
N GLY A 192 7.79 8.83 -18.05
CA GLY A 192 7.95 9.88 -19.07
C GLY A 192 6.69 10.08 -19.92
N ILE A 193 6.60 11.26 -20.55
CA ILE A 193 5.54 11.59 -21.52
C ILE A 193 5.55 10.60 -22.69
N LYS A 194 6.73 10.19 -23.15
CA LYS A 194 6.89 9.16 -24.19
C LYS A 194 6.25 7.82 -23.82
N ASP A 195 6.40 7.35 -22.59
CA ASP A 195 5.83 6.05 -22.17
C ASP A 195 4.31 6.14 -22.01
N LYS A 196 3.81 7.27 -21.53
CA LYS A 196 2.36 7.55 -21.49
C LYS A 196 1.77 7.59 -22.90
N ALA A 197 2.41 8.31 -23.82
CA ALA A 197 1.99 8.39 -25.21
C ALA A 197 1.99 7.01 -25.89
N TYR A 198 3.02 6.19 -25.61
CA TYR A 198 3.09 4.81 -26.06
C TYR A 198 1.88 4.00 -25.58
N LEU A 199 1.55 4.07 -24.29
CA LEU A 199 0.40 3.33 -23.75
C LEU A 199 -0.93 3.80 -24.32
N ILE A 200 -1.12 5.11 -24.53
CA ILE A 200 -2.33 5.65 -25.14
C ILE A 200 -2.47 5.15 -26.59
N LEU A 201 -1.42 5.23 -27.40
CA LEU A 201 -1.46 4.74 -28.79
C LEU A 201 -1.61 3.22 -28.86
N LYS A 202 -0.98 2.48 -27.94
CA LYS A 202 -1.16 1.01 -27.80
C LYS A 202 -2.61 0.66 -27.47
N LYS A 203 -3.31 1.51 -26.71
CA LYS A 203 -4.73 1.36 -26.37
C LYS A 203 -5.67 1.63 -27.51
N VAL A 204 -5.43 2.75 -28.20
CA VAL A 204 -6.32 3.24 -29.25
C VAL A 204 -6.09 2.47 -30.56
N GLN A 205 -4.92 1.84 -30.72
CA GLN A 205 -4.53 1.01 -31.89
C GLN A 205 -4.64 1.71 -33.24
N LYS A 206 -4.72 3.05 -33.26
CA LYS A 206 -4.72 3.87 -34.47
C LYS A 206 -3.86 5.12 -34.28
N PRO A 207 -3.35 5.71 -35.37
CA PRO A 207 -2.65 6.98 -35.34
C PRO A 207 -3.55 8.10 -34.82
N LEU A 208 -3.00 9.02 -34.03
CA LEU A 208 -3.73 10.14 -33.46
C LEU A 208 -2.94 11.44 -33.62
N HIS A 209 -3.65 12.57 -33.66
CA HIS A 209 -3.01 13.87 -33.60
C HIS A 209 -2.39 14.11 -32.21
N PHE A 210 -1.22 14.74 -32.14
CA PHE A 210 -0.48 14.93 -30.86
C PHE A 210 -1.30 15.67 -29.78
N LYS A 211 -2.24 16.55 -30.17
CA LYS A 211 -3.18 17.19 -29.24
C LYS A 211 -4.13 16.18 -28.61
N GLU A 212 -4.72 15.29 -29.41
CA GLU A 212 -5.61 14.23 -28.92
C GLU A 212 -4.87 13.27 -27.97
N ILE A 213 -3.62 12.91 -28.31
CA ILE A 213 -2.76 12.12 -27.43
C ILE A 213 -2.56 12.85 -26.09
N THR A 214 -2.31 14.16 -26.12
CA THR A 214 -2.16 14.98 -24.91
C THR A 214 -3.42 14.94 -24.03
N ASP A 215 -4.59 15.09 -24.64
CA ASP A 215 -5.87 15.09 -23.93
C ASP A 215 -6.15 13.72 -23.30
N LEU A 216 -5.93 12.65 -24.05
CA LEU A 216 -6.06 11.28 -23.56
C LEU A 216 -5.08 10.97 -22.44
N ILE A 217 -3.84 11.47 -22.50
CA ILE A 217 -2.87 11.33 -21.39
C ILE A 217 -3.41 11.99 -20.12
N ASN A 218 -3.94 13.21 -20.24
CA ASN A 218 -4.48 13.96 -19.12
C ASN A 218 -5.77 13.34 -18.55
N GLN A 219 -6.54 12.61 -19.38
CA GLN A 219 -7.74 11.88 -18.96
C GLN A 219 -7.44 10.52 -18.32
N ALA A 220 -6.33 9.87 -18.70
CA ALA A 220 -6.00 8.50 -18.29
C ALA A 220 -5.51 8.37 -16.84
N ASN A 221 -5.39 9.47 -16.07
CA ASN A 221 -5.01 9.48 -14.65
C ASN A 221 -3.77 8.61 -14.33
N PHE A 222 -2.69 8.78 -15.10
CA PHE A 222 -1.43 8.09 -14.84
C PHE A 222 -0.88 8.38 -13.43
N SER A 223 -0.09 7.44 -12.91
CA SER A 223 0.32 7.36 -11.50
C SER A 223 1.15 8.54 -10.96
N ASP A 224 1.75 9.36 -11.83
CA ASP A 224 2.55 10.51 -11.41
C ASP A 224 1.75 11.82 -11.25
N GLY A 225 0.47 11.84 -11.66
CA GLY A 225 -0.40 13.02 -11.59
C GLY A 225 0.08 14.23 -12.41
N ARG A 226 1.09 14.07 -13.28
CA ARG A 226 1.68 15.19 -14.01
C ARG A 226 0.88 15.49 -15.28
N ARG A 227 0.43 16.74 -15.39
CA ARG A 227 -0.24 17.26 -16.59
C ARG A 227 0.72 17.25 -17.78
N ALA A 228 0.26 16.68 -18.89
CA ALA A 228 0.92 16.73 -20.18
C ALA A 228 0.55 18.01 -20.93
N TYR A 229 1.55 18.60 -21.61
CA TYR A 229 1.39 19.76 -22.48
C TYR A 229 1.69 19.39 -23.92
N SER A 230 0.89 19.89 -24.86
CA SER A 230 0.98 19.49 -26.27
C SER A 230 2.35 19.75 -26.91
N PRO A 231 3.06 20.87 -26.67
CA PRO A 231 4.41 21.07 -27.20
C PRO A 231 5.40 19.99 -26.71
N THR A 232 5.30 19.61 -25.44
CA THR A 232 6.14 18.57 -24.84
C THR A 232 5.84 17.21 -25.46
N VAL A 233 4.56 16.84 -25.57
CA VAL A 233 4.14 15.59 -26.21
C VAL A 233 4.65 15.51 -27.64
N HIS A 234 4.49 16.59 -28.42
CA HIS A 234 4.95 16.64 -29.80
C HIS A 234 6.48 16.43 -29.92
N ASN A 235 7.27 17.13 -29.10
CA ASN A 235 8.72 17.00 -29.12
C ASN A 235 9.20 15.59 -28.72
N GLU A 236 8.54 14.97 -27.74
CA GLU A 236 8.86 13.60 -27.31
C GLU A 236 8.49 12.57 -28.38
N LEU A 237 7.34 12.73 -29.04
CA LEU A 237 6.91 11.86 -30.14
C LEU A 237 7.87 11.91 -31.34
N ILE A 238 8.48 13.07 -31.63
CA ILE A 238 9.47 13.20 -32.70
C ILE A 238 10.78 12.49 -32.36
N ARG A 239 11.19 12.54 -31.09
CA ARG A 239 12.52 12.06 -30.66
C ARG A 239 12.58 10.56 -30.40
N ASP A 240 11.44 9.92 -30.13
CA ASP A 240 11.37 8.52 -29.74
C ASP A 240 11.04 7.61 -30.93
N PRO A 241 11.87 6.60 -31.25
CA PRO A 241 11.71 5.75 -32.43
C PRO A 241 10.50 4.79 -32.37
N ARG A 242 9.81 4.70 -31.23
CA ARG A 242 8.56 3.93 -31.11
C ARG A 242 7.38 4.58 -31.85
N PHE A 243 7.52 5.84 -32.27
CA PHE A 243 6.47 6.57 -32.96
C PHE A 243 6.86 6.88 -34.40
N VAL A 244 5.87 6.87 -35.28
CA VAL A 244 6.03 7.24 -36.69
C VAL A 244 5.01 8.31 -37.05
N ARG A 245 5.46 9.30 -37.80
CA ARG A 245 4.62 10.38 -38.28
C ARG A 245 3.95 9.95 -39.59
N GLU A 246 2.62 9.85 -39.58
CA GLU A 246 1.82 9.43 -40.74
C GLU A 246 1.12 10.61 -41.43
N GLY A 247 1.11 11.78 -40.81
CA GLY A 247 0.53 12.99 -41.37
C GLY A 247 0.91 14.23 -40.56
N LEU A 248 0.34 15.38 -40.91
CA LEU A 248 0.59 16.64 -40.21
C LEU A 248 0.13 16.53 -38.75
N GLY A 249 1.11 16.37 -37.84
CA GLY A 249 0.87 16.21 -36.40
C GLY A 249 0.26 14.86 -35.99
N ILE A 250 0.13 13.90 -36.92
CA ILE A 250 -0.45 12.56 -36.67
C ILE A 250 0.67 11.56 -36.42
N TYR A 251 0.57 10.82 -35.32
CA TYR A 251 1.56 9.84 -34.89
C TYR A 251 0.91 8.48 -34.61
N GLY A 252 1.52 7.41 -35.12
CA GLY A 252 1.20 6.02 -34.84
C GLY A 252 2.37 5.29 -34.16
N LEU A 253 2.17 4.03 -33.77
CA LEU A 253 3.25 3.16 -33.27
C LEU A 253 3.98 2.49 -34.43
N SER A 254 5.31 2.46 -34.38
CA SER A 254 6.14 1.85 -35.43
C SER A 254 5.82 0.37 -35.70
N ASN A 255 5.41 -0.38 -34.67
CA ASN A 255 5.09 -1.80 -34.79
C ASN A 255 3.75 -2.08 -35.49
N ASN A 256 2.89 -1.07 -35.68
CA ASN A 256 1.56 -1.24 -36.29
C ASN A 256 1.55 -0.96 -37.81
N LEU A 257 2.68 -0.57 -38.39
CA LEU A 257 2.81 -0.15 -39.79
C LEU A 257 2.80 -1.29 -40.82
N GLY A 258 2.40 -2.52 -40.43
CA GLY A 258 2.32 -3.69 -41.31
C GLY A 258 0.91 -4.21 -41.58
N ASN A 259 -0.14 -3.54 -41.08
CA ASN A 259 -1.54 -4.03 -41.16
C ASN A 259 -2.49 -3.11 -41.97
N TYR A 260 -1.96 -2.28 -42.87
CA TYR A 260 -2.75 -1.51 -43.84
C TYR A 260 -2.29 -1.82 -45.26
#